data_AF-A0A831X7H5-F1
#
_entry.id   AF-A0A831X7H5-F1
#
_cell.length_a   1.000
_cell.length_b   1.000
_cell.length_c   1.000
_cell.angle_alpha   90.00
_cell.angle_beta   90.00
_cell.angle_gamma   90.00
#
_symmetry.space_group_name_H-M   'P 1'
#
loop_
_entity.id
_entity.type
_entity.pdbx_description
1 polymer ?
#
loop_
_entity_poly.entity_id
_entity_poly.type
_entity_poly.pdbx_seq_one_letter_code
_entity_poly.pdbx_strand_id
1 'polypeptide(L)'
;MTETSPVCPDCNAPYEPSDKYCRQCGMYLAALREVAVAPAAPAVPVRYERERASLPAPVKKAVAAVAIGTALQVGMSLTGKYLARQAAKQAVNAVRAKPKGRTARQKPAEAAQQAVPVDEYADAAAVSETVVIRRVWIRRP
;
A
#
# COMPACT_ATOMS: atom_id res chain seq x y z
N MET A 1 -7.00 -47.16 -44.69
CA MET A 1 -7.22 -45.94 -43.89
C MET A 1 -5.86 -45.53 -43.36
N THR A 2 -5.28 -44.44 -43.87
CA THR A 2 -3.95 -43.97 -43.47
C THR A 2 -4.11 -42.95 -42.34
N GLU A 3 -3.87 -43.39 -41.11
CA GLU A 3 -3.84 -42.51 -39.93
C GLU A 3 -2.52 -41.75 -39.91
N THR A 4 -2.55 -40.48 -40.36
CA THR A 4 -1.37 -39.61 -40.28
C THR A 4 -1.21 -39.13 -38.84
N SER A 5 -0.33 -39.78 -38.09
CA SER A 5 0.00 -39.35 -36.72
C SER A 5 0.72 -38.00 -36.72
N PRO A 6 0.26 -37.00 -35.95
CA PRO A 6 0.91 -35.70 -35.87
C PRO A 6 2.27 -35.80 -35.16
N VAL A 7 3.13 -34.80 -35.41
CA VAL A 7 4.52 -34.77 -34.94
C VAL A 7 4.73 -33.63 -33.95
N CYS A 8 5.44 -33.90 -32.86
CA CYS A 8 5.74 -32.95 -31.78
C CYS A 8 6.74 -31.87 -32.26
N PRO A 9 6.42 -30.56 -32.20
CA PRO A 9 7.33 -29.51 -32.67
C PRO A 9 8.65 -29.38 -31.87
N ASP A 10 8.70 -29.85 -30.62
CA ASP A 10 9.91 -29.75 -29.79
C ASP A 10 10.93 -30.86 -30.05
N CYS A 11 10.48 -32.10 -30.28
CA CYS A 11 11.37 -33.26 -30.40
C CYS A 11 11.12 -34.14 -31.61
N ASN A 12 10.18 -33.76 -32.48
CA ASN A 12 9.78 -34.50 -33.67
C ASN A 12 9.30 -35.94 -33.43
N ALA A 13 8.99 -36.30 -32.18
CA ALA A 13 8.37 -37.59 -31.88
C ALA A 13 6.92 -37.61 -32.38
N PRO A 14 6.45 -38.73 -32.96
CA PRO A 14 5.04 -38.92 -33.24
C PRO A 14 4.24 -38.92 -31.93
N TYR A 15 3.05 -38.34 -31.94
CA TYR A 15 2.16 -38.33 -30.78
C TYR A 15 0.72 -38.65 -31.17
N GLU A 16 -0.03 -39.18 -30.21
CA GLU A 16 -1.46 -39.42 -30.41
C GLU A 16 -2.23 -38.12 -30.22
N PRO A 17 -3.17 -37.74 -31.11
CA PRO A 17 -3.92 -36.49 -30.98
C PRO A 17 -4.73 -36.34 -29.69
N SER A 18 -4.84 -37.39 -28.84
CA SER A 18 -5.44 -37.33 -27.51
C SER A 18 -4.44 -36.92 -26.40
N ASP A 19 -3.13 -37.13 -26.58
CA ASP A 19 -2.08 -36.93 -25.58
C ASP A 19 -1.91 -35.46 -25.15
N LYS A 20 -2.09 -35.15 -23.86
CA LYS A 20 -1.91 -33.78 -23.30
C LYS A 20 -0.46 -33.30 -23.30
N TYR A 21 0.47 -34.22 -23.16
CA TYR A 21 1.91 -33.97 -23.11
C TYR A 21 2.62 -34.92 -24.06
N CYS A 22 3.73 -34.48 -24.66
CA CYS A 22 4.58 -35.36 -25.43
C CYS A 22 5.26 -36.37 -24.50
N ARG A 23 5.12 -37.67 -24.80
CA ARG A 23 5.73 -38.76 -24.01
C ARG A 23 7.26 -38.81 -24.07
N GLN A 24 7.86 -38.10 -25.04
CA GLN A 24 9.31 -38.11 -25.26
C GLN A 24 10.02 -36.91 -24.61
N CYS A 25 9.48 -35.69 -24.77
CA CYS A 25 10.13 -34.46 -24.27
C CYS A 25 9.33 -33.71 -23.20
N GLY A 26 8.08 -34.10 -22.91
CA GLY A 26 7.25 -33.45 -21.90
C GLY A 26 6.55 -32.16 -22.34
N MET A 27 6.70 -31.73 -23.60
CA MET A 27 6.01 -30.53 -24.12
C MET A 27 4.49 -30.63 -23.98
N TYR A 28 3.82 -29.55 -23.58
CA TYR A 28 2.36 -29.49 -23.43
C TYR A 28 1.64 -29.31 -24.79
N LEU A 29 1.23 -30.43 -25.38
CA LEU A 29 0.59 -30.51 -26.69
C LEU A 29 -0.86 -29.99 -26.72
N ALA A 30 -1.56 -30.00 -25.59
CA ALA A 30 -2.95 -29.54 -25.54
C ALA A 30 -3.10 -28.02 -25.83
N ALA A 31 -2.05 -27.22 -25.66
CA ALA A 31 -2.07 -25.81 -26.03
C ALA A 31 -2.05 -25.57 -27.56
N LEU A 32 -1.55 -26.53 -28.33
CA LEU A 32 -1.49 -26.46 -29.80
C LEU A 32 -2.82 -26.87 -30.45
N ARG A 33 -3.71 -27.50 -29.70
CA ARG A 33 -5.02 -27.93 -30.17
C ARG A 33 -5.94 -26.73 -30.01
N GLU A 34 -6.11 -25.99 -31.10
CA GLU A 34 -6.95 -24.80 -31.11
C GLU A 34 -8.33 -25.10 -30.53
N VAL A 35 -8.62 -24.34 -29.48
CA VAL A 35 -9.94 -24.17 -28.88
C VAL A 35 -10.93 -23.96 -30.01
N ALA A 36 -11.85 -24.92 -30.21
CA ALA A 36 -13.06 -24.66 -30.98
C ALA A 36 -13.78 -23.51 -30.27
N VAL A 37 -13.56 -22.29 -30.76
CA VAL A 37 -14.22 -21.09 -30.29
C VAL A 37 -15.70 -21.31 -30.55
N ALA A 38 -16.45 -21.62 -29.50
CA ALA A 38 -17.90 -21.62 -29.57
C ALA A 38 -18.35 -20.24 -30.10
N PRO A 39 -19.27 -20.17 -31.07
CA PRO A 39 -19.72 -18.91 -31.61
C PRO A 39 -20.23 -18.04 -30.46
N ALA A 40 -19.71 -16.81 -30.40
CA ALA A 40 -19.99 -15.86 -29.35
C ALA A 40 -21.50 -15.61 -29.25
N ALA A 41 -22.09 -15.98 -28.11
CA ALA A 41 -23.43 -15.52 -27.76
C ALA A 41 -23.43 -13.97 -27.75
N PRO A 42 -24.52 -13.31 -28.21
CA PRO A 42 -24.58 -11.86 -28.26
C PRO A 42 -24.37 -11.26 -26.87
N ALA A 43 -23.36 -10.41 -26.76
CA ALA A 43 -22.98 -9.71 -25.56
C ALA A 43 -24.04 -8.65 -25.21
N VAL A 44 -25.02 -9.01 -24.37
CA VAL A 44 -25.76 -8.02 -23.60
C VAL A 44 -24.92 -7.72 -22.34
N PRO A 45 -24.39 -6.50 -22.15
CA PRO A 45 -23.75 -6.16 -20.90
C PRO A 45 -24.84 -5.99 -19.85
N VAL A 46 -25.12 -7.03 -19.07
CA VAL A 46 -25.82 -6.86 -17.81
C VAL A 46 -24.86 -6.08 -16.91
N ARG A 47 -25.10 -4.77 -16.78
CA ARG A 47 -24.46 -3.96 -15.76
C ARG A 47 -24.85 -4.56 -14.42
N TYR A 48 -23.96 -5.33 -13.82
CA TYR A 48 -24.06 -5.61 -12.39
C TYR A 48 -23.68 -4.32 -11.68
N GLU A 49 -24.69 -3.55 -11.27
CA GLU A 49 -24.46 -2.48 -10.31
C GLU A 49 -23.82 -3.13 -9.09
N ARG A 50 -22.58 -2.75 -8.78
CA ARG A 50 -21.86 -3.32 -7.64
C ARG A 50 -22.48 -2.71 -6.39
N GLU A 51 -23.58 -3.30 -5.96
CA GLU A 51 -24.30 -2.89 -4.76
C GLU A 51 -23.37 -3.18 -3.57
N ARG A 52 -22.59 -2.16 -3.19
CA ARG A 52 -21.81 -2.20 -1.97
C ARG A 52 -22.79 -2.51 -0.87
N ALA A 53 -22.56 -3.63 -0.16
CA ALA A 53 -23.39 -4.10 0.93
C ALA A 53 -23.73 -2.93 1.87
N SER A 54 -24.93 -2.38 1.70
CA SER A 54 -25.45 -1.33 2.55
C SER A 54 -25.79 -2.01 3.86
N LEU A 55 -24.94 -1.80 4.86
CA LEU A 55 -25.19 -2.30 6.21
C LEU A 55 -26.61 -1.90 6.63
N PRO A 56 -27.38 -2.79 7.27
CA PRO A 56 -28.73 -2.48 7.71
C PRO A 56 -28.71 -1.24 8.61
N ALA A 57 -29.73 -0.40 8.49
CA ALA A 57 -29.86 0.89 9.18
C ALA A 57 -29.41 0.92 10.66
N PRO A 58 -29.66 -0.10 11.52
CA PRO A 58 -29.16 -0.10 12.90
C PRO A 58 -27.63 -0.09 13.01
N VAL A 59 -26.91 -0.79 12.11
CA VAL A 59 -25.45 -0.93 12.19
C VAL A 59 -24.75 0.38 11.82
N LYS A 60 -25.31 1.18 10.91
CA LYS A 60 -24.77 2.50 10.54
C LYS A 60 -24.74 3.46 11.73
N LYS A 61 -25.79 3.44 12.57
CA LYS A 61 -25.87 4.30 13.76
C LYS A 61 -24.87 3.87 14.84
N ALA A 62 -24.69 2.57 15.03
CA ALA A 62 -23.72 2.04 15.99
C ALA A 62 -22.28 2.41 15.60
N VAL A 63 -21.90 2.25 14.33
CA VAL A 63 -20.55 2.62 13.84
C VAL A 63 -20.29 4.12 14.01
N ALA A 64 -21.27 4.97 13.69
CA ALA A 64 -21.15 6.41 13.87
C ALA A 64 -20.96 6.81 15.35
N ALA A 65 -21.72 6.18 16.27
CA ALA A 65 -21.60 6.44 17.70
C ALA A 65 -20.23 6.04 18.27
N VAL A 66 -19.68 4.89 17.84
CA VAL A 66 -18.34 4.44 18.24
C VAL A 66 -17.25 5.39 17.74
N ALA A 67 -17.36 5.89 16.51
CA ALA A 67 -16.40 6.84 15.95
C ALA A 67 -16.41 8.18 16.71
N ILE A 68 -17.58 8.68 17.10
CA ILE A 68 -17.71 9.92 17.87
C ILE A 68 -17.15 9.75 19.29
N GLY A 69 -17.42 8.63 19.95
CA GLY A 69 -16.95 8.36 21.30
C GLY A 69 -15.42 8.30 21.41
N THR A 70 -14.76 7.65 20.44
CA THR A 70 -13.30 7.53 20.44
C THR A 70 -12.61 8.86 20.17
N ALA A 71 -13.17 9.73 19.32
CA ALA A 71 -12.64 11.06 19.06
C ALA A 71 -12.63 11.96 20.31
N LEU A 72 -13.70 11.94 21.10
CA LEU A 72 -13.80 12.72 22.33
C LEU A 72 -12.80 12.25 23.40
N GLN A 73 -12.63 10.94 23.55
CA GLN A 73 -11.71 10.35 24.54
C GLN A 73 -10.25 10.65 24.23
N VAL A 74 -9.87 10.63 22.94
CA VAL A 74 -8.53 11.03 22.49
C VAL A 74 -8.29 12.54 22.71
N GLY A 75 -9.31 13.37 22.43
CA GLY A 75 -9.26 14.81 22.67
C GLY A 75 -8.94 15.15 24.12
N MET A 76 -9.69 14.63 25.08
CA MET A 76 -9.48 14.86 26.53
C MET A 76 -8.08 14.42 27.00
N SER A 77 -7.57 13.32 26.46
CA SER A 77 -6.25 12.77 26.82
C SER A 77 -5.10 13.69 26.37
N LEU A 78 -5.23 14.31 25.20
CA LEU A 78 -4.21 15.21 24.66
C LEU A 78 -4.18 16.54 25.41
N THR A 79 -5.33 17.13 25.73
CA THR A 79 -5.41 18.39 26.49
C THR A 79 -4.84 18.22 27.90
N GLY A 80 -5.14 17.10 28.57
CA GLY A 80 -4.56 16.79 29.89
C GLY A 80 -3.03 16.69 29.87
N LYS A 81 -2.47 15.99 28.88
CA LYS A 81 -1.00 15.88 28.70
C LYS A 81 -0.35 17.22 28.38
N TYR A 82 -1.02 18.10 27.63
CA TYR A 82 -0.51 19.43 27.29
C TYR A 82 -0.43 20.34 28.52
N LEU A 83 -1.50 20.39 29.33
CA LEU A 83 -1.53 21.18 30.56
C LEU A 83 -0.48 20.69 31.58
N ALA A 84 -0.32 19.37 31.74
CA ALA A 84 0.73 18.80 32.58
C ALA A 84 2.14 19.21 32.13
N ARG A 85 2.42 19.22 30.82
CA ARG A 85 3.70 19.69 30.27
C ARG A 85 3.92 21.18 30.46
N GLN A 86 2.88 22.01 30.36
CA GLN A 86 2.98 23.45 30.63
C GLN A 86 3.29 23.73 32.10
N ALA A 87 2.59 23.06 33.02
CA ALA A 87 2.85 23.20 34.46
C ALA A 87 4.28 22.77 34.81
N ALA A 88 4.78 21.66 34.26
CA ALA A 88 6.15 21.21 34.45
C ALA A 88 7.18 22.25 33.93
N LYS A 89 6.95 22.85 32.76
CA LYS A 89 7.83 23.90 32.23
C LYS A 89 7.83 25.16 33.10
N GLN A 90 6.67 25.56 33.64
CA GLN A 90 6.58 26.70 34.54
C GLN A 90 7.33 26.45 35.85
N ALA A 91 7.19 25.26 36.45
CA ALA A 91 7.93 24.88 37.65
C ALA A 91 9.45 24.88 37.41
N VAL A 92 9.91 24.30 36.30
CA VAL A 92 11.34 24.32 35.94
C VAL A 92 11.85 25.74 35.72
N ASN A 93 11.09 26.59 35.02
CA ASN A 93 11.49 27.99 34.80
C ASN A 93 11.51 28.80 36.11
N ALA A 94 10.57 28.56 37.03
CA ALA A 94 10.53 29.22 38.33
C ALA A 94 11.73 28.86 39.21
N VAL A 95 12.19 27.60 39.17
CA VAL A 95 13.40 27.16 39.90
C VAL A 95 14.68 27.63 39.19
N ARG A 96 14.67 27.73 37.86
CA ARG A 96 15.82 28.19 37.06
C ARG A 96 16.01 29.71 37.11
N ALA A 97 14.95 30.47 37.37
CA ALA A 97 15.00 31.91 37.63
C ALA A 97 15.54 32.19 39.06
N LYS A 98 16.86 32.09 39.23
CA LYS A 98 17.55 32.52 40.45
C LYS A 98 17.41 34.06 40.59
N PRO A 99 17.11 34.63 41.78
CA PRO A 99 16.99 36.07 41.93
C PRO A 99 18.39 36.67 41.89
N LYS A 100 18.73 37.44 40.85
CA LYS A 100 20.00 38.16 40.80
C LYS A 100 19.75 39.61 41.16
N GLY A 101 20.10 39.96 42.40
CA GLY A 101 20.31 41.33 42.83
C GLY A 101 21.31 42.04 41.91
N ARG A 102 21.04 43.33 41.69
CA ARG A 102 21.81 44.35 40.94
C ARG A 102 23.31 44.08 40.82
N THR A 103 23.83 44.10 39.60
CA THR A 103 24.78 45.12 39.09
C THR A 103 25.28 44.78 37.69
N ALA A 104 25.38 45.82 36.87
CA ALA A 104 25.71 45.79 35.46
C ALA A 104 27.19 45.46 35.21
N ARG A 105 27.46 44.60 34.22
CA ARG A 105 28.58 44.74 33.27
C ARG A 105 28.35 43.82 32.07
N GLN A 106 28.11 44.41 30.90
CA GLN A 106 28.03 43.68 29.63
C GLN A 106 29.43 43.26 29.18
N LYS A 107 29.56 42.04 28.63
CA LYS A 107 30.73 41.61 27.84
C LYS A 107 30.21 40.89 26.58
N PRO A 108 30.83 41.06 25.40
CA PRO A 108 30.19 40.81 24.11
C PRO A 108 30.09 39.33 23.74
N ALA A 109 29.19 39.08 22.80
CA ALA A 109 28.84 37.79 22.21
C ALA A 109 30.04 36.97 21.73
N GLU A 110 30.13 35.73 22.22
CA GLU A 110 30.88 34.66 21.57
C GLU A 110 29.85 33.71 20.95
N ALA A 111 29.85 33.66 19.62
CA ALA A 111 28.94 32.86 18.82
C ALA A 111 29.21 31.37 19.05
N ALA A 112 28.40 30.72 19.88
CA ALA A 112 28.35 29.27 19.91
C ALA A 112 27.57 28.81 18.67
N GLN A 113 28.32 28.39 17.64
CA GLN A 113 27.76 27.62 16.54
C GLN A 113 26.95 26.44 17.13
N GLN A 114 25.65 26.44 16.85
CA GLN A 114 24.81 25.28 17.09
C GLN A 114 25.31 24.17 16.17
N ALA A 115 25.92 23.14 16.77
CA ALA A 115 26.20 21.89 16.09
C ALA A 115 24.86 21.29 15.65
N VAL A 116 24.54 21.46 14.37
CA VAL A 116 23.43 20.77 13.72
C VAL A 116 23.81 19.29 13.70
N PRO A 117 23.01 18.37 14.28
CA PRO A 117 23.27 16.95 14.09
C PRO A 117 23.11 16.65 12.60
N VAL A 118 24.18 16.15 11.99
CA VAL A 118 24.17 15.70 10.60
C VAL A 118 23.30 14.45 10.58
N ASP A 119 22.08 14.59 10.07
CA ASP A 119 21.18 13.47 9.82
C ASP A 119 21.73 12.70 8.62
N GLU A 120 22.40 11.57 8.90
CA GLU A 120 23.07 10.70 7.93
C GLU A 120 22.10 10.14 6.85
N TYR A 121 20.79 10.27 7.08
CA TYR A 121 19.74 9.82 6.17
C TYR A 121 18.88 10.96 5.61
N ALA A 122 19.34 12.22 5.70
CA ALA A 122 18.62 13.37 5.12
C ALA A 122 18.30 13.17 3.62
N ASP A 123 19.17 12.51 2.87
CA ASP A 123 19.00 12.22 1.45
C ASP A 123 18.13 10.97 1.17
N ALA A 124 17.86 10.12 2.17
CA ALA A 124 17.04 8.93 1.99
C ALA A 124 15.56 9.27 1.70
N ALA A 125 15.10 10.44 2.15
CA ALA A 125 13.76 10.95 1.82
C ALA A 125 13.67 11.50 0.38
N ALA A 126 14.81 11.77 -0.28
CA ALA A 126 14.85 12.38 -1.62
C ALA A 126 14.62 11.38 -2.77
N VAL A 127 14.68 10.07 -2.51
CA VAL A 127 14.57 9.03 -3.56
C VAL A 127 13.30 8.21 -3.35
N SER A 128 12.14 8.81 -3.62
CA SER A 128 10.89 8.04 -3.82
C SER A 128 10.58 7.97 -5.31
N GLU A 129 11.14 6.97 -6.00
CA GLU A 129 10.75 6.70 -7.39
C GLU A 129 9.37 6.03 -7.40
N THR A 130 8.39 6.69 -8.03
CA THR A 130 7.03 6.16 -8.11
C THR A 130 6.92 5.24 -9.33
N VAL A 131 6.87 3.92 -9.11
CA VAL A 131 6.69 2.94 -10.19
C VAL A 131 5.21 2.77 -10.54
N VAL A 132 4.81 3.17 -11.75
CA VAL A 132 3.44 2.99 -12.25
C VAL A 132 3.37 1.73 -13.14
N ILE A 133 2.75 0.66 -12.62
CA ILE A 133 2.53 -0.58 -13.40
C ILE A 133 1.23 -0.45 -14.20
N ARG A 134 1.31 -0.33 -15.53
CA ARG A 134 0.15 -0.42 -16.43
C ARG A 134 -0.06 -1.85 -16.89
N ARG A 135 -1.17 -2.46 -16.47
CA ARG A 135 -1.61 -3.77 -16.99
C ARG A 135 -2.43 -3.56 -18.25
N VAL A 136 -1.95 -4.06 -19.38
CA VAL A 136 -2.67 -4.06 -20.66
C VAL A 136 -3.22 -5.46 -20.90
N TRP A 137 -4.53 -5.54 -21.12
CA TRP A 137 -5.19 -6.78 -21.53
C TRP A 137 -5.18 -6.86 -23.05
N ILE A 138 -4.32 -7.72 -23.60
CA ILE A 138 -4.29 -8.01 -25.03
C ILE A 138 -5.42 -9.01 -25.31
N ARG A 139 -6.49 -8.56 -25.97
CA ARG A 139 -7.50 -9.48 -26.55
C ARG A 139 -6.97 -9.91 -27.91
N ARG A 140 -6.72 -11.21 -28.08
CA ARG A 140 -6.28 -11.78 -29.36
C ARG A 140 -7.43 -11.71 -30.37
N PRO A 141 -7.14 -11.37 -31.65
CA PRO A 141 -8.11 -11.30 -32.72
C PRO A 141 -8.72 -12.66 -33.04
#